data_AF-A0A842P2L3-F1
#
_entry.id   AF-A0A842P2L3-F1
#
_cell.length_a   1.000
_cell.length_b   1.000
_cell.length_c   1.000
_cell.angle_alpha   90.00
_cell.angle_beta   90.00
_cell.angle_gamma   90.00
#
_symmetry.space_group_name_H-M   'P 1'
#
loop_
_entity.id
_entity.type
_entity.pdbx_description
1 polymer ?
#
loop_
_entity_poly.entity_id
_entity_poly.type
_entity_poly.pdbx_seq_one_letter_code
_entity_poly.pdbx_strand_id
1 'polypeptide(L)'
;MAKKDTYLALLRRGVDEVTAQTLADAGLTIGKLKEITEAQLVGNYGLKEKIATSVIEVIKSGPSGSGSEKYLSKVLSSPQKLDRIDKQRLRRQQKDYLSEIIEQKERVREAKVEAFRREKLVMIRLGKSIELICKLENNLDEEGKNEMRSKINDQLETRGLEAARDHELLDLTGTPQDIADFRRKVVPVLCLYACPECGEEIDPVSGNLNQDDPEGWSYICWDCETEFSASMVDRVESFLNNGKRISI
;
A
#
# COMPACT_ATOMS: atom_id res chain seq x y z
N MET A 1 -30.94 5.06 31.76
CA MET A 1 -30.78 3.92 30.82
C MET A 1 -31.89 3.92 29.77
N ALA A 2 -33.16 3.77 30.14
CA ALA A 2 -34.28 3.69 29.18
C ALA A 2 -34.36 4.79 28.09
N LYS A 3 -34.08 6.07 28.41
CA LYS A 3 -34.10 7.18 27.43
C LYS A 3 -33.06 7.04 26.31
N LYS A 4 -31.84 6.58 26.66
CA LYS A 4 -30.75 6.41 25.69
C LYS A 4 -31.03 5.22 24.78
N ASP A 5 -31.61 4.17 25.34
CA ASP A 5 -31.97 2.96 24.60
C ASP A 5 -33.14 3.20 23.63
N THR A 6 -34.14 3.97 24.04
CA THR A 6 -35.26 4.35 23.15
C THR A 6 -34.82 5.30 22.05
N TYR A 7 -33.98 6.29 22.37
CA TYR A 7 -33.40 7.21 21.38
C TYR A 7 -32.57 6.46 20.32
N LEU A 8 -31.60 5.64 20.74
CA LEU A 8 -30.76 4.86 19.82
C LEU A 8 -31.59 3.87 18.98
N ALA A 9 -32.64 3.31 19.57
CA ALA A 9 -33.51 2.37 18.87
C ALA A 9 -34.42 3.04 17.83
N LEU A 10 -34.79 4.32 18.02
CA LEU A 10 -35.53 5.11 17.02
C LEU A 10 -34.60 5.56 15.89
N LEU A 11 -33.38 6.00 16.22
CA LEU A 11 -32.36 6.33 15.22
C LEU A 11 -32.00 5.13 14.33
N ARG A 12 -31.80 3.95 14.92
CA ARG A 12 -31.54 2.71 14.18
C ARG A 12 -32.68 2.29 13.25
N ARG A 13 -33.89 2.81 13.49
CA ARG A 13 -35.06 2.57 12.64
C ARG A 13 -35.24 3.64 11.55
N GLY A 14 -34.45 4.72 11.57
CA GLY A 14 -34.50 5.78 10.56
C GLY A 14 -35.48 6.91 10.89
N VAL A 15 -35.76 7.14 12.17
CA VAL A 15 -36.50 8.32 12.66
C VAL A 15 -35.51 9.48 12.82
N ASP A 16 -35.91 10.69 12.40
CA ASP A 16 -35.09 11.91 12.51
C ASP A 16 -34.62 12.16 13.95
N GLU A 17 -33.42 12.74 14.13
CA GLU A 17 -32.83 12.95 15.46
C GLU A 17 -33.71 13.76 16.41
N VAL A 18 -34.35 14.81 15.88
CA VAL A 18 -35.22 15.71 16.67
C VAL A 18 -36.48 14.98 17.14
N THR A 19 -37.07 14.14 16.30
CA THR A 19 -38.30 13.39 16.63
C THR A 19 -37.99 12.18 17.51
N ALA A 20 -36.83 11.55 17.32
CA ALA A 20 -36.32 10.52 18.21
C ALA A 20 -36.05 11.08 19.63
N GLN A 21 -35.54 12.30 19.72
CA GLN A 21 -35.25 12.96 21.00
C GLN A 21 -36.53 13.35 21.74
N THR A 22 -37.53 13.96 21.08
CA THR A 22 -38.80 14.32 21.72
C THR A 22 -39.56 13.09 22.24
N LEU A 23 -39.56 11.99 21.49
CA LEU A 23 -40.21 10.73 21.91
C LEU A 23 -39.44 10.03 23.05
N ALA A 24 -38.11 10.09 23.05
CA ALA A 24 -37.28 9.56 24.12
C ALA A 24 -37.41 10.39 25.42
N ASP A 25 -37.52 11.72 25.30
CA ASP A 25 -37.71 12.61 26.44
C ASP A 25 -39.09 12.48 27.08
N ALA A 26 -40.11 12.17 26.27
CA ALA A 26 -41.44 11.79 26.70
C ALA A 26 -41.51 10.44 27.45
N GLY A 27 -40.40 9.69 27.54
CA GLY A 27 -40.34 8.43 28.28
C GLY A 27 -41.06 7.26 27.60
N LEU A 28 -41.32 7.38 26.29
CA LEU A 28 -42.00 6.33 25.53
C LEU A 28 -41.04 5.18 25.20
N THR A 29 -41.35 3.99 25.71
CA THR A 29 -40.67 2.76 25.32
C THR A 29 -41.19 2.24 23.98
N ILE A 30 -40.34 1.54 23.22
CA ILE A 30 -40.69 0.95 21.91
C ILE A 30 -41.95 0.08 21.95
N GLY A 31 -42.20 -0.62 23.07
CA GLY A 31 -43.41 -1.42 23.27
C GLY A 31 -44.68 -0.56 23.25
N LYS A 32 -44.68 0.54 24.01
CA LYS A 32 -45.79 1.51 24.05
C LYS A 32 -45.97 2.23 22.71
N LEU A 33 -44.89 2.52 22.00
CA LEU A 33 -44.94 3.16 20.67
C LEU A 33 -45.61 2.28 19.58
N LYS A 34 -45.75 0.96 19.80
CA LYS A 34 -46.51 0.07 18.90
C LYS A 34 -48.03 0.14 19.12
N GLU A 35 -48.45 0.59 20.31
CA GLU A 35 -49.85 0.61 20.74
C GLU A 35 -50.49 2.00 20.56
N ILE A 36 -49.68 3.04 20.38
CA ILE A 36 -50.13 4.43 20.23
C ILE A 36 -50.66 4.66 18.81
N THR A 37 -51.78 5.39 18.71
CA THR A 37 -52.42 5.77 17.45
C THR A 37 -51.96 7.14 16.95
N GLU A 38 -52.11 7.40 15.65
CA GLU A 38 -51.69 8.64 14.99
C GLU A 38 -52.28 9.91 15.66
N ALA A 39 -53.54 9.85 16.08
CA ALA A 39 -54.21 10.94 16.80
C ALA A 39 -53.55 11.26 18.16
N GLN A 40 -52.98 10.25 18.84
CA GLN A 40 -52.28 10.44 20.10
C GLN A 40 -50.86 11.00 19.91
N LEU A 41 -50.19 10.68 18.79
CA LEU A 41 -48.89 11.26 18.43
C LEU A 41 -48.98 12.73 18.03
N VAL A 42 -50.05 13.10 17.32
CA VAL A 42 -50.32 14.49 16.94
C VAL A 42 -50.81 15.31 18.15
N GLY A 43 -51.75 14.76 18.93
CA GLY A 43 -52.38 15.46 20.05
C GLY A 43 -51.50 15.61 21.29
N ASN A 44 -50.81 14.55 21.72
CA ASN A 44 -50.07 14.57 22.98
C ASN A 44 -48.59 14.93 22.83
N TYR A 45 -48.03 14.77 21.63
CA TYR A 45 -46.59 14.96 21.38
C TYR A 45 -46.28 16.00 20.29
N GLY A 46 -47.31 16.67 19.75
CA GLY A 46 -47.15 17.81 18.85
C GLY A 46 -46.49 17.49 17.50
N LEU A 47 -46.52 16.21 17.08
CA LEU A 47 -45.94 15.79 15.82
C LEU A 47 -46.83 16.21 14.65
N LYS A 48 -46.22 16.65 13.54
CA LYS A 48 -46.96 16.88 12.29
C LYS A 48 -47.50 15.54 11.78
N GLU A 49 -48.71 15.55 11.23
CA GLU A 49 -49.43 14.36 10.74
C GLU A 49 -48.55 13.45 9.88
N LYS A 50 -47.86 14.01 8.88
CA LYS A 50 -46.93 13.29 7.98
C LYS A 50 -45.77 12.58 8.70
N ILE A 51 -45.31 13.12 9.83
CA ILE A 51 -44.23 12.55 10.64
C ILE A 51 -44.78 11.47 11.57
N ALA A 52 -46.01 11.64 12.08
CA ALA A 52 -46.67 10.62 12.88
C ALA A 52 -46.93 9.34 12.07
N THR A 53 -47.40 9.48 10.81
CA THR A 53 -47.60 8.36 9.90
C THR A 53 -46.28 7.64 9.60
N SER A 54 -45.20 8.38 9.31
CA SER A 54 -43.89 7.79 9.01
C SER A 54 -43.28 7.06 10.21
N VAL A 55 -43.41 7.60 11.42
CA VAL A 55 -42.95 6.96 12.66
C VAL A 55 -43.69 5.63 12.90
N ILE A 56 -45.02 5.59 12.69
CA ILE A 56 -45.80 4.34 12.82
C ILE A 56 -45.39 3.31 11.77
N GLU A 57 -45.18 3.71 10.52
CA GLU A 57 -44.72 2.82 9.44
C GLU A 57 -43.32 2.25 9.74
N VAL A 58 -42.42 3.08 10.24
CA VAL A 58 -41.05 2.72 10.62
C VAL A 58 -41.01 1.78 11.84
N ILE A 59 -41.92 1.95 12.81
CA ILE A 59 -42.04 1.06 13.97
C ILE A 59 -42.64 -0.30 13.58
N LYS A 60 -43.63 -0.33 12.67
CA LYS A 60 -44.28 -1.56 12.18
C LYS A 60 -43.38 -2.38 11.26
N SER A 61 -42.54 -1.74 10.45
CA SER A 61 -41.67 -2.40 9.46
C SER A 61 -40.40 -3.08 10.04
N GLY A 62 -40.15 -2.94 11.35
CA GLY A 62 -39.05 -3.61 12.05
C GLY A 62 -37.66 -3.01 11.74
N PRO A 63 -36.61 -3.39 12.51
CA PRO A 63 -35.28 -2.84 12.34
C PRO A 63 -34.63 -3.41 11.08
N SER A 64 -34.67 -2.66 9.98
CA SER A 64 -33.80 -2.90 8.83
C SER A 64 -32.78 -1.77 8.76
N GLY A 65 -31.48 -2.09 8.73
CA GLY A 65 -30.38 -1.11 8.66
C GLY A 65 -30.35 -0.24 7.40
N SER A 66 -31.43 -0.25 6.61
CA SER A 66 -31.61 0.40 5.32
C SER A 66 -32.73 1.46 5.36
N GLY A 67 -33.27 1.80 6.54
CA GLY A 67 -34.33 2.82 6.67
C GLY A 67 -33.88 4.21 6.20
N SER A 68 -32.66 4.63 6.57
CA SER A 68 -32.05 5.87 6.13
C SER A 68 -31.75 5.86 4.62
N GLU A 69 -31.26 4.75 4.08
CA GLU A 69 -31.00 4.58 2.65
C GLU A 69 -32.29 4.58 1.84
N LYS A 70 -33.38 3.98 2.34
CA LYS A 70 -34.71 4.02 1.72
C LYS A 70 -35.33 5.41 1.76
N TYR A 71 -35.16 6.14 2.85
CA TYR A 71 -35.60 7.54 2.93
C TYR A 71 -34.79 8.43 1.97
N LEU A 72 -33.45 8.33 1.99
CA LEU A 72 -32.56 9.07 1.10
C LEU A 72 -32.82 8.74 -0.37
N SER A 73 -32.98 7.46 -0.72
CA SER A 73 -33.33 7.06 -2.09
C SER A 73 -34.69 7.58 -2.50
N LYS A 74 -35.71 7.57 -1.64
CA LYS A 74 -37.04 8.13 -1.93
C LYS A 74 -37.01 9.66 -2.09
N VAL A 75 -36.18 10.36 -1.32
CA VAL A 75 -35.97 11.81 -1.44
C VAL A 75 -35.20 12.16 -2.72
N LEU A 76 -34.12 11.42 -3.03
CA LEU A 76 -33.29 11.62 -4.22
C LEU A 76 -33.99 11.22 -5.53
N SER A 77 -34.87 10.21 -5.49
CA SER A 77 -35.64 9.75 -6.65
C SER A 77 -36.90 10.56 -6.92
N SER A 78 -37.32 11.42 -5.98
CA SER A 78 -38.45 12.32 -6.22
C SER A 78 -38.06 13.45 -7.17
N PRO A 79 -38.66 13.56 -8.37
CA PRO A 79 -38.27 14.56 -9.35
C PRO A 79 -38.74 15.95 -8.90
N GLN A 80 -37.84 16.73 -8.31
CA GLN A 80 -38.09 18.14 -8.09
C GLN A 80 -38.05 18.89 -9.43
N LYS A 81 -39.14 19.61 -9.75
CA LYS A 81 -39.19 20.51 -10.91
C LYS A 81 -38.33 21.73 -10.63
N LEU A 82 -37.04 21.63 -10.91
CA LEU A 82 -36.12 22.77 -10.87
C LEU A 82 -36.39 23.72 -12.04
N ASP A 83 -36.46 25.01 -11.75
CA ASP A 83 -36.63 26.06 -12.75
C ASP A 83 -35.39 26.15 -13.67
N ARG A 84 -35.53 26.75 -14.86
CA ARG A 84 -34.44 26.84 -15.86
C ARG A 84 -33.21 27.56 -15.30
N ILE A 85 -33.42 28.55 -14.45
CA ILE A 85 -32.38 29.33 -13.76
C ILE A 85 -31.64 28.45 -12.75
N ASP A 86 -32.35 27.68 -11.93
CA ASP A 86 -31.75 26.78 -10.93
C ASP A 86 -30.93 25.68 -11.58
N LYS A 87 -31.41 25.09 -12.69
CA LYS A 87 -30.62 24.13 -13.48
C LYS A 87 -29.35 24.75 -14.03
N GLN A 88 -29.40 26.00 -14.49
CA GLN A 88 -28.22 26.70 -14.99
C GLN A 88 -27.23 27.02 -13.85
N ARG A 89 -27.73 27.43 -12.68
CA ARG A 89 -26.90 27.68 -11.48
C ARG A 89 -26.24 26.41 -10.99
N LEU A 90 -26.97 25.30 -10.95
CA LEU A 90 -26.47 23.98 -10.54
C LEU A 90 -25.43 23.44 -11.53
N ARG A 91 -25.62 23.66 -12.84
CA ARG A 91 -24.59 23.38 -13.86
C ARG A 91 -23.32 24.20 -13.68
N ARG A 92 -23.42 25.47 -13.29
CA ARG A 92 -22.25 26.31 -12.97
C ARG A 92 -21.53 25.79 -11.73
N GLN A 93 -22.25 25.54 -10.65
CA GLN A 93 -21.69 24.97 -9.43
C GLN A 93 -20.99 23.63 -9.70
N GLN A 94 -21.60 22.73 -10.48
CA GLN A 94 -20.95 21.48 -10.88
C GLN A 94 -19.64 21.72 -11.64
N LYS A 95 -19.60 22.74 -12.52
CA LYS A 95 -18.38 23.08 -13.26
C LYS A 95 -17.31 23.65 -12.33
N ASP A 96 -17.70 24.52 -11.39
CA ASP A 96 -16.81 25.14 -10.41
C ASP A 96 -16.21 24.06 -9.49
N TYR A 97 -17.04 23.14 -8.96
CA TYR A 97 -16.56 21.98 -8.19
C TYR A 97 -15.66 21.06 -9.01
N LEU A 98 -15.98 20.81 -10.29
CA LEU A 98 -15.10 20.03 -11.17
C LEU A 98 -13.75 20.70 -11.36
N SER A 99 -13.71 22.03 -11.53
CA SER A 99 -12.43 22.76 -11.61
C SER A 99 -11.63 22.70 -10.32
N GLU A 100 -12.27 22.88 -9.15
CA GLU A 100 -11.60 22.76 -7.86
C GLU A 100 -11.03 21.35 -7.63
N ILE A 101 -11.78 20.30 -8.00
CA ILE A 101 -11.31 18.91 -7.90
C ILE A 101 -10.12 18.68 -8.82
N ILE A 102 -10.13 19.21 -10.05
CA ILE A 102 -9.01 19.09 -10.98
C ILE A 102 -7.77 19.79 -10.41
N GLU A 103 -7.91 21.01 -9.89
CA GLU A 103 -6.81 21.78 -9.31
C GLU A 103 -6.22 21.09 -8.07
N GLN A 104 -7.08 20.57 -7.17
CA GLN A 104 -6.60 19.78 -6.02
C GLN A 104 -5.89 18.50 -6.47
N LYS A 105 -6.40 17.82 -7.51
CA LYS A 105 -5.77 16.63 -8.06
C LYS A 105 -4.39 16.94 -8.66
N GLU A 106 -4.25 18.08 -9.33
CA GLU A 106 -2.96 18.55 -9.85
C GLU A 106 -1.99 18.89 -8.72
N ARG A 107 -2.42 19.62 -7.68
CA ARG A 107 -1.61 19.88 -6.48
C ARG A 107 -1.11 18.60 -5.81
N VAL A 108 -1.98 17.59 -5.66
CA VAL A 108 -1.60 16.29 -5.10
C VAL A 108 -0.62 15.56 -6.03
N ARG A 109 -0.81 15.65 -7.34
CA ARG A 109 0.13 15.06 -8.32
C ARG A 109 1.50 15.72 -8.22
N GLU A 110 1.58 17.04 -8.20
CA GLU A 110 2.84 17.78 -8.08
C GLU A 110 3.57 17.44 -6.79
N ALA A 111 2.87 17.44 -5.65
CA ALA A 111 3.44 17.07 -4.35
C ALA A 111 4.00 15.64 -4.36
N LYS A 112 3.29 14.69 -4.99
CA LYS A 112 3.80 13.31 -5.17
C LYS A 112 5.05 13.29 -6.04
N VAL A 113 5.05 13.96 -7.19
CA VAL A 113 6.23 14.01 -8.08
C VAL A 113 7.43 14.64 -7.37
N GLU A 114 7.21 15.68 -6.57
CA GLU A 114 8.28 16.33 -5.82
C GLU A 114 8.82 15.44 -4.68
N ALA A 115 7.96 14.71 -3.97
CA ALA A 115 8.37 13.68 -3.02
C ALA A 115 9.24 12.61 -3.69
N PHE A 116 8.78 12.05 -4.82
CA PHE A 116 9.57 11.08 -5.60
C PHE A 116 10.91 11.64 -6.08
N ARG A 117 10.98 12.92 -6.47
CA ARG A 117 12.24 13.55 -6.87
C ARG A 117 13.21 13.65 -5.70
N ARG A 118 12.73 13.99 -4.49
CA ARG A 118 13.56 14.06 -3.28
C ARG A 118 14.10 12.68 -2.90
N GLU A 119 13.23 11.67 -2.85
CA GLU A 119 13.61 10.28 -2.58
C GLU A 119 14.63 9.75 -3.60
N LYS A 120 14.40 10.01 -4.90
CA LYS A 120 15.34 9.63 -5.95
C LYS A 120 16.75 10.21 -5.75
N LEU A 121 16.86 11.46 -5.31
CA LEU A 121 18.16 12.08 -5.04
C LEU A 121 18.87 11.42 -3.86
N VAL A 122 18.13 11.06 -2.80
CA VAL A 122 18.68 10.32 -1.65
C VAL A 122 19.12 8.92 -2.08
N MET A 123 18.31 8.23 -2.89
CA MET A 123 18.65 6.89 -3.40
C MET A 123 19.93 6.89 -4.26
N ILE A 124 20.12 7.90 -5.11
CA ILE A 124 21.35 8.05 -5.90
C ILE A 124 22.56 8.28 -4.98
N ARG A 125 22.40 9.05 -3.91
CA ARG A 125 23.48 9.30 -2.94
C ARG A 125 23.84 8.03 -2.17
N LEU A 126 22.83 7.33 -1.65
CA LEU A 126 22.98 6.05 -0.97
C LEU A 126 23.70 5.02 -1.86
N GLY A 127 23.31 4.91 -3.13
CA GLY A 127 23.94 4.00 -4.08
C GLY A 127 25.43 4.27 -4.28
N LYS A 128 25.85 5.54 -4.29
CA LYS A 128 27.27 5.93 -4.38
C LYS A 128 28.03 5.60 -3.09
N SER A 129 27.43 5.82 -1.94
CA SER A 129 28.02 5.46 -0.65
C SER A 129 28.24 3.94 -0.55
N ILE A 130 27.25 3.15 -0.96
CA ILE A 130 27.35 1.68 -1.00
C ILE A 130 28.42 1.23 -1.99
N GLU A 131 28.47 1.80 -3.20
CA GLU A 131 29.52 1.45 -4.17
C GLU A 131 30.92 1.72 -3.62
N LEU A 132 31.10 2.83 -2.90
CA LEU A 132 32.38 3.15 -2.27
C LEU A 132 32.71 2.20 -1.11
N ILE A 133 31.71 1.83 -0.29
CA ILE A 133 31.88 0.79 0.73
C ILE A 133 32.36 -0.50 0.08
N CYS A 134 31.72 -0.95 -1.01
CA CYS A 134 32.14 -2.16 -1.72
C CYS A 134 33.59 -2.11 -2.18
N LYS A 135 34.05 -0.98 -2.72
CA LYS A 135 35.45 -0.80 -3.15
C LYS A 135 36.42 -0.80 -1.98
N LEU A 136 36.07 -0.11 -0.89
CA LEU A 136 36.91 -0.03 0.31
C LEU A 136 37.06 -1.40 0.97
N GLU A 137 36.00 -2.19 1.04
CA GLU A 137 36.08 -3.52 1.62
C GLU A 137 36.84 -4.51 0.74
N ASN A 138 36.70 -4.46 -0.60
CA ASN A 138 37.55 -5.25 -1.50
C ASN A 138 39.03 -4.91 -1.30
N ASN A 139 39.36 -3.61 -1.22
CA ASN A 139 40.73 -3.18 -0.94
C ASN A 139 41.20 -3.65 0.46
N LEU A 140 40.31 -3.71 1.45
CA LEU A 140 40.64 -4.16 2.81
C LEU A 140 41.03 -5.65 2.85
N ASP A 141 40.40 -6.45 1.99
CA ASP A 141 40.66 -7.89 1.88
C ASP A 141 42.01 -8.16 1.18
N GLU A 142 42.40 -7.32 0.21
CA GLU A 142 43.68 -7.41 -0.49
C GLU A 142 44.87 -6.76 0.27
N GLU A 143 44.61 -5.85 1.22
CA GLU A 143 45.65 -5.03 1.85
C GLU A 143 46.40 -5.76 2.98
N GLY A 144 47.69 -6.01 2.75
CA GLY A 144 48.59 -6.62 3.74
C GLY A 144 49.15 -5.67 4.81
N LYS A 145 49.09 -4.33 4.61
CA LYS A 145 49.70 -3.36 5.53
C LYS A 145 48.71 -2.81 6.57
N ASN A 146 49.01 -3.00 7.86
CA ASN A 146 48.16 -2.57 8.97
C ASN A 146 47.81 -1.07 8.99
N GLU A 147 48.75 -0.19 8.62
CA GLU A 147 48.48 1.27 8.57
C GLU A 147 47.44 1.63 7.50
N MET A 148 47.46 0.95 6.36
CA MET A 148 46.50 1.16 5.28
C MET A 148 45.13 0.60 5.66
N ARG A 149 45.09 -0.57 6.32
CA ARG A 149 43.85 -1.15 6.86
C ARG A 149 43.16 -0.22 7.86
N SER A 150 43.92 0.42 8.76
CA SER A 150 43.35 1.40 9.70
C SER A 150 42.68 2.56 8.99
N LYS A 151 43.33 3.12 7.96
CA LYS A 151 42.76 4.23 7.17
C LYS A 151 41.50 3.81 6.41
N ILE A 152 41.48 2.58 5.88
CA ILE A 152 40.30 2.03 5.20
C ILE A 152 39.15 1.87 6.19
N ASN A 153 39.40 1.36 7.40
CA ASN A 153 38.38 1.23 8.44
C ASN A 153 37.79 2.59 8.86
N ASP A 154 38.61 3.63 9.04
CA ASP A 154 38.13 4.99 9.35
C ASP A 154 37.21 5.54 8.23
N GLN A 155 37.56 5.25 6.97
CA GLN A 155 36.72 5.62 5.83
C GLN A 155 35.42 4.80 5.79
N LEU A 156 35.48 3.50 6.05
CA LEU A 156 34.31 2.63 6.11
C LEU A 156 33.33 3.08 7.20
N GLU A 157 33.82 3.48 8.37
CA GLU A 157 32.97 4.02 9.44
C GLU A 157 32.26 5.31 8.99
N THR A 158 33.01 6.24 8.39
CA THR A 158 32.46 7.49 7.87
C THR A 158 31.38 7.24 6.80
N ARG A 159 31.65 6.35 5.84
CA ARG A 159 30.71 6.00 4.77
C ARG A 159 29.52 5.20 5.26
N GLY A 160 29.71 4.34 6.27
CA GLY A 160 28.65 3.60 6.93
C GLY A 160 27.64 4.53 7.59
N LEU A 161 28.11 5.57 8.28
CA LEU A 161 27.22 6.59 8.87
C LEU A 161 26.47 7.41 7.83
N GLU A 162 27.12 7.78 6.72
CA GLU A 162 26.46 8.46 5.60
C GLU A 162 25.37 7.57 4.97
N ALA A 163 25.69 6.31 4.72
CA ALA A 163 24.75 5.34 4.15
C ALA A 163 23.59 5.04 5.10
N ALA A 164 23.83 4.91 6.41
CA ALA A 164 22.79 4.69 7.40
C ALA A 164 21.79 5.87 7.45
N ARG A 165 22.30 7.10 7.38
CA ARG A 165 21.45 8.30 7.34
C ARG A 165 20.55 8.32 6.10
N ASP A 166 21.12 8.10 4.92
CA ASP A 166 20.35 8.12 3.68
C ASP A 166 19.37 6.92 3.60
N HIS A 167 19.73 5.78 4.18
CA HIS A 167 18.87 4.59 4.29
C HIS A 167 17.66 4.82 5.21
N GLU A 168 17.86 5.48 6.35
CA GLU A 168 16.78 5.87 7.26
C GLU A 168 15.83 6.90 6.61
N LEU A 169 16.38 7.86 5.86
CA LEU A 169 15.57 8.84 5.10
C LEU A 169 14.65 8.20 4.04
N LEU A 170 14.99 7.00 3.57
CA LEU A 170 14.21 6.25 2.59
C LEU A 170 13.30 5.18 3.23
N ASP A 171 13.34 5.02 4.55
CA ASP A 171 12.58 4.01 5.31
C ASP A 171 12.73 2.59 4.73
N LEU A 172 13.96 2.25 4.32
CA LEU A 172 14.28 0.95 3.74
C LEU A 172 14.41 -0.12 4.84
N THR A 173 14.03 -1.35 4.51
CA THR A 173 14.17 -2.51 5.40
C THR A 173 15.58 -3.09 5.35
N GLY A 174 16.15 -3.40 6.51
CA GLY A 174 17.48 -3.99 6.62
C GLY A 174 18.55 -2.95 6.94
N THR A 175 19.79 -3.26 6.61
CA THR A 175 20.94 -2.39 6.82
C THR A 175 21.62 -2.04 5.50
N PRO A 176 22.31 -0.88 5.41
CA PRO A 176 23.14 -0.58 4.24
C PRO A 176 24.21 -1.64 3.97
N GLN A 177 24.69 -2.32 5.02
CA GLN A 177 25.66 -3.40 4.91
C GLN A 177 25.08 -4.61 4.18
N ASP A 178 23.80 -4.94 4.38
CA ASP A 178 23.15 -6.04 3.64
C ASP A 178 23.19 -5.79 2.13
N ILE A 179 23.06 -4.54 1.71
CA ILE A 179 23.13 -4.16 0.28
C ILE A 179 24.57 -4.27 -0.24
N ALA A 180 25.55 -3.86 0.56
CA ALA A 180 26.97 -3.99 0.22
C ALA A 180 27.37 -5.47 0.12
N ASP A 181 27.00 -6.28 1.11
CA ASP A 181 27.25 -7.72 1.15
C ASP A 181 26.56 -8.45 0.01
N PHE A 182 25.30 -8.10 -0.31
CA PHE A 182 24.61 -8.65 -1.47
C PHE A 182 25.40 -8.38 -2.76
N ARG A 183 25.89 -7.15 -2.95
CA ARG A 183 26.68 -6.77 -4.13
C ARG A 183 28.04 -7.45 -4.20
N ARG A 184 28.71 -7.68 -3.07
CA ARG A 184 30.06 -8.26 -3.03
C ARG A 184 30.06 -9.79 -3.04
N LYS A 185 29.15 -10.41 -2.30
CA LYS A 185 29.18 -11.85 -2.03
C LYS A 185 28.16 -12.62 -2.88
N VAL A 186 26.99 -12.03 -3.15
CA VAL A 186 25.87 -12.74 -3.77
C VAL A 186 25.81 -12.48 -5.28
N VAL A 187 25.95 -11.22 -5.71
CA VAL A 187 25.88 -10.85 -7.13
C VAL A 187 26.93 -11.55 -8.00
N PRO A 188 28.22 -11.64 -7.60
CA PRO A 188 29.22 -12.33 -8.41
C PRO A 188 28.88 -13.80 -8.65
N VAL A 189 28.36 -14.48 -7.62
CA VAL A 189 27.92 -15.89 -7.72
C VAL A 189 26.69 -16.02 -8.64
N LEU A 190 25.70 -15.13 -8.51
CA LEU A 190 24.50 -15.14 -9.35
C LEU A 190 24.80 -14.88 -10.83
N CYS A 191 25.80 -14.05 -11.12
CA CYS A 191 26.21 -13.70 -12.48
C CYS A 191 27.34 -14.58 -13.03
N LEU A 192 27.76 -15.62 -12.30
CA LEU A 192 28.85 -16.54 -12.67
C LEU A 192 30.21 -15.83 -12.87
N TYR A 193 30.41 -14.68 -12.22
CA TYR A 193 31.70 -13.99 -12.19
C TYR A 193 32.61 -14.50 -11.06
N ALA A 194 32.09 -15.35 -10.17
CA ALA A 194 32.88 -15.97 -9.10
C ALA A 194 32.48 -17.44 -8.89
N CYS A 195 33.44 -18.27 -8.51
CA CYS A 195 33.21 -19.65 -8.13
C CYS A 195 32.28 -19.73 -6.90
N PRO A 196 31.24 -20.58 -6.90
CA PRO A 196 30.35 -20.75 -5.76
C PRO A 196 31.04 -21.39 -4.54
N GLU A 197 32.13 -22.14 -4.73
CA GLU A 197 32.86 -22.80 -3.66
C GLU A 197 34.01 -21.95 -3.11
N CYS A 198 34.93 -21.50 -3.97
CA CYS A 198 36.13 -20.76 -3.52
C CYS A 198 36.03 -19.23 -3.66
N GLY A 199 35.04 -18.70 -4.36
CA GLY A 199 34.87 -17.26 -4.57
C GLY A 199 35.84 -16.63 -5.57
N GLU A 200 36.72 -17.41 -6.21
CA GLU A 200 37.66 -16.90 -7.22
C GLU A 200 36.95 -16.39 -8.47
N GLU A 201 37.52 -15.36 -9.10
CA GLU A 201 36.95 -14.73 -10.29
C GLU A 201 36.95 -15.70 -11.48
N ILE A 202 35.82 -15.75 -12.18
CA ILE A 202 35.59 -16.67 -13.29
C ILE A 202 35.25 -15.88 -14.55
N ASP A 203 35.81 -16.30 -15.69
CA ASP A 203 35.42 -15.81 -17.00
C ASP A 203 34.42 -16.78 -17.67
N PRO A 204 33.11 -16.48 -17.62
CA PRO A 204 32.08 -17.35 -18.19
C PRO A 204 32.02 -17.33 -19.72
N VAL A 205 32.79 -16.46 -20.41
CA VAL A 205 32.74 -16.34 -21.87
C VAL A 205 33.76 -17.22 -22.57
N SER A 206 34.92 -17.47 -21.97
CA SER A 206 36.00 -18.18 -22.65
C SER A 206 36.81 -19.13 -21.78
N GLY A 207 37.25 -18.67 -20.60
CA GLY A 207 38.24 -19.41 -19.81
C GLY A 207 37.69 -20.63 -19.07
N ASN A 208 36.50 -20.51 -18.48
CA ASN A 208 36.00 -21.46 -17.49
C ASN A 208 34.88 -22.38 -18.00
N LEU A 209 34.57 -22.36 -19.31
CA LEU A 209 33.60 -23.30 -19.87
C LEU A 209 34.16 -24.72 -19.77
N ASN A 210 33.33 -25.68 -19.35
CA ASN A 210 33.76 -27.07 -19.26
C ASN A 210 34.09 -27.62 -20.66
N GLN A 211 35.35 -28.03 -20.88
CA GLN A 211 35.79 -28.59 -22.16
C GLN A 211 35.36 -30.04 -22.35
N ASP A 212 35.04 -30.74 -21.26
CA ASP A 212 34.56 -32.12 -21.29
C ASP A 212 33.07 -32.20 -21.67
N ASP A 213 32.34 -31.09 -21.55
CA ASP A 213 30.94 -30.93 -21.99
C ASP A 213 30.73 -29.67 -22.86
N PRO A 214 31.20 -29.69 -24.12
CA PRO A 214 31.17 -28.52 -24.99
C PRO A 214 29.77 -28.13 -25.49
N GLU A 215 28.76 -29.00 -25.32
CA GLU A 215 27.35 -28.71 -25.66
C GLU A 215 26.54 -28.25 -24.44
N GLY A 216 27.08 -28.43 -23.23
CA GLY A 216 26.45 -28.04 -21.97
C GLY A 216 26.75 -26.60 -21.55
N TRP A 217 26.09 -26.19 -20.46
CA TRP A 217 26.26 -24.88 -19.82
C TRP A 217 26.91 -25.04 -18.44
N SER A 218 27.92 -25.92 -18.37
CA SER A 218 28.70 -26.18 -17.16
C SER A 218 30.04 -25.42 -17.21
N TYR A 219 30.49 -25.03 -16.03
CA TYR A 219 31.72 -24.26 -15.82
C TYR A 219 32.65 -25.01 -14.87
N ILE A 220 33.95 -24.85 -15.06
CA ILE A 220 35.01 -25.36 -14.18
C ILE A 220 35.75 -24.19 -13.57
N CYS A 221 35.88 -24.18 -12.24
CA CYS A 221 36.84 -23.32 -11.57
C CYS A 221 38.24 -23.94 -11.68
N TRP A 222 39.20 -23.23 -12.28
CA TRP A 222 40.56 -23.73 -12.45
C TRP A 222 41.40 -23.75 -11.16
N ASP A 223 41.00 -23.01 -10.12
CA ASP A 223 41.74 -22.96 -8.86
C ASP A 223 41.32 -24.07 -7.88
N CYS A 224 40.02 -24.39 -7.82
CA CYS A 224 39.48 -25.42 -6.92
C CYS A 224 38.94 -26.65 -7.63
N GLU A 225 39.09 -26.72 -8.96
CA GLU A 225 38.66 -27.83 -9.83
C GLU A 225 37.17 -28.20 -9.68
N THR A 226 36.36 -27.28 -9.15
CA THR A 226 34.93 -27.52 -8.94
C THR A 226 34.17 -27.26 -10.23
N GLU A 227 33.41 -28.27 -10.66
CA GLU A 227 32.40 -28.17 -11.71
C GLU A 227 31.08 -27.63 -11.14
N PHE A 228 30.51 -26.63 -11.80
CA PHE A 228 29.23 -26.06 -11.42
C PHE A 228 28.46 -25.51 -12.62
N SER A 229 27.14 -25.47 -12.51
CA SER A 229 26.21 -24.92 -13.50
C SER A 229 25.39 -23.79 -12.89
N ALA A 230 24.78 -22.95 -13.73
CA ALA A 230 23.77 -22.04 -13.23
C ALA A 230 22.53 -22.82 -12.80
N SER A 231 22.00 -22.55 -11.60
CA SER A 231 20.77 -23.18 -11.10
C SER A 231 19.56 -23.10 -12.05
N MET A 232 19.54 -22.13 -12.95
CA MET A 232 18.53 -22.01 -14.00
C MET A 232 18.68 -23.09 -15.08
N VAL A 233 19.91 -23.45 -15.46
CA VAL A 233 20.22 -24.54 -16.39
C VAL A 233 19.67 -25.85 -15.84
N ASP A 234 19.98 -26.19 -14.58
CA ASP A 234 19.51 -27.43 -13.95
C ASP A 234 17.97 -27.53 -13.95
N ARG A 235 17.29 -26.40 -13.70
CA ARG A 235 15.82 -26.33 -13.73
C ARG A 235 15.27 -26.51 -15.13
N VAL A 236 15.87 -25.88 -16.14
CA VAL A 236 15.45 -25.99 -17.53
C VAL A 236 15.70 -27.40 -18.05
N GLU A 237 16.88 -27.97 -17.81
CA GLU A 237 17.20 -29.36 -18.16
C GLU A 237 16.26 -30.34 -17.46
N SER A 238 16.02 -30.18 -16.16
CA SER A 238 15.04 -30.99 -15.43
C SER A 238 13.63 -30.87 -16.03
N PHE A 239 13.24 -29.68 -16.50
CA PHE A 239 11.94 -29.47 -17.14
C PHE A 239 11.85 -30.12 -18.52
N LEU A 240 12.90 -29.99 -19.33
CA LEU A 240 12.99 -30.58 -20.67
C LEU A 240 13.10 -32.11 -20.61
N ASN A 241 13.90 -32.66 -19.70
CA ASN A 241 14.06 -34.10 -19.47
C ASN A 241 12.77 -34.76 -19.00
N ASN A 242 11.90 -34.02 -18.30
CA ASN A 242 10.56 -34.48 -17.93
C ASN A 242 9.55 -34.46 -19.12
N GLY A 243 10.03 -34.28 -20.36
CA GLY A 243 9.22 -34.33 -21.57
C GLY A 243 8.29 -33.12 -21.77
N LYS A 244 8.42 -32.09 -20.94
CA LYS A 244 7.63 -30.86 -21.06
C LYS A 244 8.34 -29.89 -22.00
N ARG A 245 7.68 -29.52 -23.10
CA ARG A 245 8.21 -28.51 -24.03
C ARG A 245 7.90 -27.11 -23.50
N ILE A 246 8.91 -26.24 -23.51
CA ILE A 246 8.72 -24.81 -23.35
C ILE A 246 8.17 -24.29 -24.68
N SER A 247 6.89 -23.90 -24.72
CA SER A 247 6.33 -23.17 -25.84
C SER A 247 6.65 -21.68 -25.66
N ILE A 248 7.39 -21.11 -26.61
CA ILE A 248 7.67 -19.67 -26.70
C ILE A 248 6.53 -18.99 -27.46
#